data_AF-A0A1M2YZR1-F1
#
_entry.id   AF-A0A1M2YZR1-F1
#
_cell.length_a   1.000
_cell.length_b   1.000
_cell.length_c   1.000
_cell.angle_alpha   90.00
_cell.angle_beta   90.00
_cell.angle_gamma   90.00
#
_symmetry.space_group_name_H-M   'P 1'
#
loop_
_entity.id
_entity.type
_entity.pdbx_description
1 polymer ?
#
loop_
_entity_poly.entity_id
_entity_poly.type
_entity_poly.pdbx_seq_one_letter_code
_entity_poly.pdbx_strand_id
1 'polypeptide(L)'
;MVISSFHELMAQRASDSVENSVSLRHSGATTVRKLFELYLDCHSIRELQRRSEVLGLHTCGKLGAARADRRRSFFCGHLRAILTNPIYVGRIRHGRELYDGQHQAIIDLATFEKAQALLASRANRSITAESRDGVHLLTGLVFSRDGDQLGPTHATKAGRRYRYYVSRRLLTKSASDRGEGWRIPASQLDDLVCEYLHKFLNSRVDLIEMSRDWLLDTANLNRLFAGAAALADELKATSPAARQAVLRRLVQRVIVDRDAISIAILCGALAVQNGCDVDQIDATDAVTTHTISVPFALKRRGVETRLVIADAARIPDPGLIRLIARSHIYMCALTDGSGTTIAELARREQLDVSDLSRMLKLTYLAPAIVEAILRGKHPPELTPHQLMRASELPLDWQHQVHQLGF
;
A
#
# COMPACT_ATOMS: atom_id res chain seq x y z
N MET A 1 3.74 27.91 20.30
CA MET A 1 3.12 29.16 20.76
C MET A 1 1.61 29.14 20.50
N VAL A 2 0.85 28.27 21.19
CA VAL A 2 -0.64 28.28 21.22
C VAL A 2 -1.10 27.60 22.53
N ILE A 3 -0.57 28.02 23.68
CA ILE A 3 -1.01 27.51 25.01
C ILE A 3 -1.39 28.67 25.97
N SER A 4 -1.24 29.94 25.60
CA SER A 4 -1.42 31.04 26.58
C SER A 4 -2.82 31.64 26.74
N SER A 5 -3.82 31.36 25.89
CA SER A 5 -5.06 32.17 25.92
C SER A 5 -6.28 31.51 26.58
N PHE A 6 -6.10 30.43 27.34
CA PHE A 6 -7.19 29.84 28.13
C PHE A 6 -7.19 30.33 29.59
N HIS A 7 -6.07 30.88 30.08
CA HIS A 7 -5.89 31.29 31.47
C HIS A 7 -6.40 32.72 31.77
N GLU A 8 -6.74 33.51 30.75
CA GLU A 8 -6.96 34.96 30.88
C GLU A 8 -8.43 35.39 30.70
N LEU A 9 -9.35 34.46 30.42
CA LEU A 9 -10.73 34.76 30.05
C LEU A 9 -11.78 34.32 31.10
N MET A 10 -11.34 34.03 32.33
CA MET A 10 -12.21 33.70 33.46
C MET A 10 -12.30 34.81 34.52
N ALA A 11 -11.68 35.98 34.31
CA ALA A 11 -11.51 36.97 35.37
C ALA A 11 -12.41 38.21 35.35
N GLN A 12 -13.12 38.58 34.28
CA GLN A 12 -13.92 39.82 34.32
C GLN A 12 -15.09 39.88 33.34
N ARG A 13 -16.28 40.19 33.91
CA ARG A 13 -17.60 40.52 33.32
C ARG A 13 -18.68 39.45 33.49
N ALA A 14 -19.04 39.29 34.76
CA ALA A 14 -20.33 38.80 35.22
C ALA A 14 -21.43 39.82 34.84
N SER A 15 -22.40 39.41 34.01
CA SER A 15 -23.82 39.32 34.43
C SER A 15 -24.73 38.99 33.23
N ASP A 16 -24.43 39.46 32.02
CA ASP A 16 -25.32 39.26 30.83
C ASP A 16 -24.84 38.21 29.81
N SER A 17 -23.67 37.62 30.02
CA SER A 17 -23.07 36.59 29.12
C SER A 17 -23.37 35.15 29.56
N VAL A 18 -23.93 34.97 30.76
CA VAL A 18 -24.10 33.65 31.38
C VAL A 18 -25.23 32.87 30.72
N GLU A 19 -26.39 33.47 30.45
CA GLU A 19 -27.55 32.77 29.85
C GLU A 19 -27.30 32.26 28.42
N ASN A 20 -26.64 33.07 27.57
CA ASN A 20 -26.25 32.65 26.23
C ASN A 20 -25.15 31.57 26.25
N SER A 21 -24.23 31.64 27.22
CA SER A 21 -23.16 30.63 27.36
C SER A 21 -23.67 29.27 27.87
N VAL A 22 -24.74 29.26 28.70
CA VAL A 22 -25.37 28.04 29.22
C VAL A 22 -26.20 27.34 28.14
N SER A 23 -26.88 28.11 27.28
CA SER A 23 -27.69 27.61 26.16
C SER A 23 -26.85 26.97 25.05
N LEU A 24 -25.69 27.58 24.72
CA LEU A 24 -24.71 27.03 23.77
C LEU A 24 -23.98 25.78 24.31
N ARG A 25 -23.75 25.68 25.63
CA ARG A 25 -23.19 24.47 26.25
C ARG A 25 -24.17 23.29 26.22
N HIS A 26 -25.47 23.54 26.37
CA HIS A 26 -26.50 22.50 26.27
C HIS A 26 -26.61 21.88 24.88
N SER A 27 -26.55 22.68 23.80
CA SER A 27 -26.60 22.15 22.42
C SER A 27 -25.34 21.35 22.05
N GLY A 28 -24.18 21.77 22.54
CA GLY A 28 -22.92 21.05 22.38
C GLY A 28 -22.90 19.70 23.11
N ALA A 29 -23.39 19.66 24.35
CA ALA A 29 -23.49 18.42 25.13
C ALA A 29 -24.43 17.39 24.49
N THR A 30 -25.59 17.83 23.99
CA THR A 30 -26.54 16.98 23.25
C THR A 30 -25.93 16.41 21.97
N THR A 31 -25.18 17.24 21.22
CA THR A 31 -24.48 16.80 20.01
C THR A 31 -23.45 15.72 20.32
N VAL A 32 -22.66 15.91 21.38
CA VAL A 32 -21.64 14.95 21.81
C VAL A 32 -22.27 13.63 22.24
N ARG A 33 -23.36 13.64 23.01
CA ARG A 33 -24.10 12.42 23.38
C ARG A 33 -24.61 11.68 22.14
N LYS A 34 -25.20 12.40 21.19
CA LYS A 34 -25.70 11.81 19.94
C LYS A 34 -24.57 11.21 19.09
N LEU A 35 -23.40 11.83 19.05
CA LEU A 35 -22.23 11.29 18.33
C LEU A 35 -21.73 9.97 18.95
N PHE A 36 -21.74 9.85 20.29
CA PHE A 36 -21.36 8.60 20.95
C PHE A 36 -22.41 7.50 20.73
N GLU A 37 -23.70 7.82 20.82
CA GLU A 37 -24.79 6.87 20.48
C GLU A 37 -24.66 6.37 19.03
N LEU A 38 -24.56 7.29 18.07
CA LEU A 38 -24.39 6.94 16.66
C LEU A 38 -23.12 6.12 16.41
N TYR A 39 -22.03 6.39 17.15
CA TYR A 39 -20.81 5.63 17.03
C TYR A 39 -20.97 4.21 17.55
N LEU A 40 -21.65 4.03 18.68
CA LEU A 40 -21.98 2.71 19.23
C LEU A 40 -22.91 1.93 18.30
N ASP A 41 -23.78 2.60 17.53
CA ASP A 41 -24.65 1.92 16.55
C ASP A 41 -23.93 1.54 15.26
N CYS A 42 -23.23 2.50 14.63
CA CYS A 42 -22.62 2.26 13.31
C CYS A 42 -21.23 1.60 13.40
N HIS A 43 -20.63 1.64 14.59
CA HIS A 43 -19.30 1.15 14.92
C HIS A 43 -18.16 1.71 14.04
N SER A 44 -18.42 2.62 13.10
CA SER A 44 -17.48 3.08 12.06
C SER A 44 -17.38 4.60 12.01
N ILE A 45 -16.17 5.16 12.10
CA ILE A 45 -15.96 6.62 12.10
C ILE A 45 -16.39 7.26 10.76
N ARG A 46 -16.25 6.55 9.63
CA ARG A 46 -16.69 7.06 8.31
C ARG A 46 -18.20 7.07 8.17
N GLU A 47 -18.85 6.04 8.69
CA GLU A 47 -20.32 5.96 8.70
C GLU A 47 -20.90 6.96 9.71
N LEU A 48 -20.24 7.15 10.85
CA LEU A 48 -20.55 8.21 11.81
C LEU A 48 -20.48 9.59 11.14
N GLN A 49 -19.43 9.87 10.36
CA GLN A 49 -19.33 11.11 9.60
C GLN A 49 -20.53 11.30 8.67
N ARG A 50 -20.84 10.28 7.85
CA ARG A 50 -21.98 10.31 6.93
C ARG A 50 -23.31 10.54 7.65
N ARG A 51 -23.57 9.81 8.74
CA ARG A 51 -24.80 9.97 9.54
C ARG A 51 -24.87 11.31 10.26
N SER A 52 -23.73 11.82 10.73
CA SER A 52 -23.65 13.14 11.37
C SER A 52 -23.98 14.26 10.39
N GLU A 53 -23.60 14.12 9.12
CA GLU A 53 -23.91 15.07 8.05
C GLU A 53 -25.39 15.03 7.67
N VAL A 54 -25.99 13.84 7.55
CA VAL A 54 -27.43 13.66 7.31
C VAL A 54 -28.28 14.27 8.44
N LEU A 55 -27.81 14.16 9.69
CA LEU A 55 -28.51 14.71 10.86
C LEU A 55 -28.20 16.20 11.12
N GLY A 56 -27.46 16.86 10.23
CA GLY A 56 -27.12 18.29 10.37
C GLY A 56 -26.25 18.60 11.59
N LEU A 57 -25.46 17.64 12.08
CA LEU A 57 -24.54 17.85 13.19
C LEU A 57 -23.26 18.52 12.66
N HIS A 58 -22.94 19.69 13.20
CA HIS A 58 -21.81 20.49 12.74
C HIS A 58 -20.89 20.92 13.89
N THR A 59 -19.66 21.30 13.55
CA THR A 59 -18.72 21.89 14.53
C THR A 59 -19.19 23.28 14.96
N CYS A 60 -19.19 23.57 16.27
CA CYS A 60 -19.38 24.95 16.76
C CYS A 60 -18.19 25.83 16.33
N GLY A 61 -18.49 26.97 15.69
CA GLY A 61 -17.48 27.98 15.36
C GLY A 61 -16.87 28.60 16.62
N LYS A 62 -15.60 29.01 16.57
CA LYS A 62 -14.98 29.75 17.67
C LYS A 62 -15.66 31.12 17.82
N LEU A 63 -16.14 31.45 19.02
CA LEU A 63 -16.49 32.84 19.36
C LEU A 63 -15.20 33.66 19.41
N GLY A 64 -15.14 34.76 18.65
CA GLY A 64 -14.07 35.76 18.77
C GLY A 64 -13.40 36.22 17.47
N ALA A 65 -13.74 35.67 16.30
CA ALA A 65 -13.27 36.24 15.03
C ALA A 65 -14.47 36.78 14.25
N ALA A 66 -14.48 38.09 14.02
CA ALA A 66 -15.37 38.76 13.08
C ALA A 66 -15.11 38.22 11.65
N ARG A 67 -15.68 37.06 11.33
CA ARG A 67 -15.77 36.45 10.01
C ARG A 67 -16.72 35.26 10.11
N ALA A 68 -17.99 35.52 9.78
CA ALA A 68 -19.04 34.60 9.32
C ALA A 68 -19.00 33.14 9.82
N ASP A 69 -20.07 32.79 10.54
CA ASP A 69 -20.65 31.46 10.76
C ASP A 69 -20.22 30.40 9.73
N ARG A 70 -19.15 29.64 10.01
CA ARG A 70 -18.81 28.44 9.24
C ARG A 70 -18.98 27.22 10.14
N ARG A 71 -20.23 26.82 10.32
CA ARG A 71 -20.58 25.44 10.67
C ARG A 71 -19.98 24.53 9.59
N ARG A 72 -18.97 23.74 9.94
CA ARG A 72 -18.35 22.77 9.02
C ARG A 72 -18.80 21.37 9.41
N SER A 73 -18.98 20.50 8.43
CA SER A 73 -19.18 19.06 8.65
C SER A 73 -18.02 18.49 9.47
N PHE A 74 -18.32 17.51 10.32
CA PHE A 74 -17.28 16.82 11.07
C PHE A 74 -16.37 16.04 10.11
N PHE A 75 -15.05 16.22 10.27
CA PHE A 75 -14.06 15.37 9.59
C PHE A 75 -13.71 14.18 10.49
N CYS A 76 -13.26 13.07 9.91
CA CYS A 76 -12.85 11.86 10.65
C CYS A 76 -11.89 12.15 11.81
N GLY A 77 -10.95 13.09 11.65
CA GLY A 77 -10.01 13.49 12.70
C GLY A 77 -10.70 14.17 13.88
N HIS A 78 -11.70 15.02 13.63
CA HIS A 78 -12.49 15.68 14.67
C HIS A 78 -13.31 14.67 15.47
N LEU A 79 -13.98 13.74 14.78
CA LEU A 79 -14.77 12.69 15.43
C LEU A 79 -13.90 11.79 16.31
N ARG A 80 -12.71 11.42 15.82
CA ARG A 80 -11.76 10.62 16.61
C ARG A 80 -11.27 11.38 17.85
N ALA A 81 -10.97 12.67 17.71
CA ALA A 81 -10.57 13.50 18.84
C ALA A 81 -11.69 13.59 19.89
N ILE A 82 -12.94 13.74 19.46
CA ILE A 82 -14.11 13.77 20.35
C ILE A 82 -14.25 12.44 21.09
N LEU A 83 -14.25 11.32 20.35
CA LEU A 83 -14.45 9.99 20.93
C LEU A 83 -13.33 9.56 21.87
N THR A 84 -12.11 10.10 21.73
CA THR A 84 -10.93 9.70 22.54
C THR A 84 -10.69 10.63 23.73
N ASN A 85 -11.33 11.79 23.80
CA ASN A 85 -11.01 12.80 24.80
C ASN A 85 -11.67 12.49 26.15
N PRO A 86 -10.90 12.28 27.24
CA PRO A 86 -11.43 11.95 28.57
C PRO A 86 -12.22 13.11 29.22
N ILE A 87 -12.14 14.33 28.68
CA ILE A 87 -12.90 15.49 29.16
C ILE A 87 -14.41 15.20 29.15
N TYR A 88 -14.93 14.41 28.23
CA TYR A 88 -16.37 14.12 28.17
C TYR A 88 -16.89 13.25 29.33
N VAL A 89 -16.00 12.61 30.09
CA VAL A 89 -16.30 11.79 31.27
C VAL A 89 -15.94 12.51 32.58
N GLY A 90 -15.65 13.81 32.52
CA GLY A 90 -15.26 14.56 33.71
C GLY A 90 -13.80 14.37 34.10
N ARG A 91 -12.93 13.86 33.23
CA ARG A 91 -11.49 13.65 33.51
C ARG A 91 -10.60 14.56 32.65
N ILE A 92 -9.49 15.02 33.20
CA ILE A 92 -8.54 15.89 32.49
C ILE A 92 -7.20 15.17 32.37
N ARG A 93 -6.60 15.23 31.18
CA ARG A 93 -5.26 14.69 30.93
C ARG A 93 -4.23 15.79 31.07
N HIS A 94 -3.28 15.63 31.98
CA HIS A 94 -2.11 16.50 32.10
C HIS A 94 -0.85 15.65 31.96
N GLY A 95 -0.13 15.82 30.85
CA GLY A 95 1.01 14.98 30.50
C GLY A 95 0.61 13.51 30.25
N ARG A 96 1.15 12.59 31.07
CA ARG A 96 0.85 11.15 31.01
C ARG A 96 -0.22 10.70 32.01
N GLU A 97 -0.64 11.57 32.92
CA GLU A 97 -1.56 11.23 34.01
C GLU A 97 -2.98 11.76 33.74
N LEU A 98 -3.97 11.03 34.26
CA LEU A 98 -5.38 11.42 34.25
C LEU A 98 -5.79 11.85 35.65
N TYR A 99 -6.44 12.99 35.73
CA TYR A 99 -6.98 13.55 36.97
C TYR A 99 -8.49 13.70 36.86
N ASP A 100 -9.19 13.64 37.98
CA ASP A 100 -10.61 13.96 38.04
C ASP A 100 -10.81 15.47 37.89
N GLY A 101 -11.61 15.85 36.89
CA GLY A 101 -11.95 17.23 36.59
C GLY A 101 -13.11 17.73 37.45
N GLN A 102 -13.17 19.04 37.65
CA GLN A 102 -14.24 19.69 38.41
C GLN A 102 -15.52 19.92 37.60
N HIS A 103 -15.59 19.47 36.34
CA HIS A 103 -16.72 19.65 35.47
C HIS A 103 -17.60 18.40 35.41
N GLN A 104 -18.92 18.60 35.29
CA GLN A 104 -19.88 17.51 35.16
C GLN A 104 -19.63 16.69 33.89
N ALA A 105 -19.60 15.37 34.03
CA ALA A 105 -19.48 14.45 32.91
C ALA A 105 -20.66 14.61 31.93
N ILE A 106 -20.36 14.68 30.63
CA ILE A 106 -21.36 14.75 29.57
C ILE A 106 -21.86 13.35 29.21
N ILE A 107 -20.99 12.34 29.36
CA ILE A 107 -21.21 10.93 29.06
C ILE A 107 -20.79 10.10 30.29
N ASP A 108 -21.52 9.02 30.55
CA ASP A 108 -21.16 8.05 31.59
C ASP A 108 -19.87 7.28 31.23
N LEU A 109 -19.14 6.86 32.27
CA LEU A 109 -17.88 6.15 32.12
C LEU A 109 -18.05 4.84 31.33
N ALA A 110 -19.15 4.12 31.54
CA ALA A 110 -19.41 2.85 30.86
C ALA A 110 -19.59 2.99 29.34
N THR A 111 -20.35 4.00 28.88
CA THR A 111 -20.48 4.32 27.45
C THR A 111 -19.14 4.73 26.82
N PHE A 112 -18.33 5.52 27.54
CA PHE A 112 -17.02 5.91 27.06
C PHE A 112 -16.05 4.72 26.94
N GLU A 113 -16.00 3.85 27.95
CA GLU A 113 -15.19 2.63 27.93
C GLU A 113 -15.60 1.69 26.80
N LYS A 114 -16.90 1.51 26.54
CA LYS A 114 -17.39 0.76 25.38
C LYS A 114 -16.89 1.35 24.06
N ALA A 115 -16.95 2.68 23.91
CA ALA A 115 -16.43 3.35 22.72
C ALA A 115 -14.90 3.18 22.59
N GLN A 116 -14.14 3.25 23.68
CA GLN A 116 -12.70 2.98 23.68
C GLN A 116 -12.38 1.53 23.31
N ALA A 117 -13.12 0.55 23.84
CA ALA A 117 -12.95 -0.86 23.51
C ALA A 117 -13.22 -1.13 22.03
N LEU A 118 -14.24 -0.48 21.43
CA LEU A 118 -14.50 -0.55 20.00
C LEU A 118 -13.41 0.12 19.15
N LEU A 119 -12.87 1.26 19.61
CA LEU A 119 -11.72 1.90 18.97
C LEU A 119 -10.46 1.04 19.05
N ALA A 120 -10.20 0.39 20.17
CA ALA A 120 -9.03 -0.46 20.41
C ALA A 120 -9.11 -1.79 19.64
N SER A 121 -10.25 -2.48 19.69
CA SER A 121 -10.47 -3.72 18.91
C SER A 121 -10.33 -3.47 17.40
N ARG A 122 -10.69 -2.28 16.92
CA ARG A 122 -10.50 -1.89 15.52
C ARG A 122 -9.10 -1.37 15.21
N ALA A 123 -8.40 -0.76 16.16
CA ALA A 123 -6.97 -0.46 16.01
C ALA A 123 -6.15 -1.74 15.81
N ASN A 124 -6.59 -2.84 16.45
CA ASN A 124 -6.02 -4.18 16.28
C ASN A 124 -6.53 -4.94 15.04
N ARG A 125 -7.66 -4.55 14.43
CA ARG A 125 -8.04 -4.95 13.06
C ARG A 125 -7.21 -4.18 12.03
N SER A 126 -5.90 -4.33 12.13
CA SER A 126 -5.02 -4.07 11.01
C SER A 126 -5.21 -5.19 9.99
N ILE A 127 -5.87 -4.88 8.87
CA ILE A 127 -5.70 -5.59 7.58
C ILE A 127 -6.41 -6.96 7.48
N THR A 128 -7.70 -7.04 7.79
CA THR A 128 -8.53 -8.18 7.35
C THR A 128 -9.87 -7.69 6.83
N ALA A 129 -9.89 -7.27 5.57
CA ALA A 129 -11.10 -7.15 4.79
C ALA A 129 -10.78 -7.62 3.37
N GLU A 130 -11.13 -8.88 3.13
CA GLU A 130 -11.10 -9.56 1.85
C GLU A 130 -11.84 -8.73 0.80
N SER A 131 -11.09 -8.12 -0.10
CA SER A 131 -11.62 -7.60 -1.34
C SER A 131 -10.86 -8.28 -2.46
N ARG A 132 -11.58 -8.72 -3.49
CA ARG A 132 -11.05 -9.32 -4.73
C ARG A 132 -9.90 -8.52 -5.36
N ASP A 133 -9.74 -7.25 -4.96
CA ASP A 133 -8.63 -6.36 -5.28
C ASP A 133 -7.60 -6.22 -4.14
N GLY A 134 -6.94 -7.34 -3.80
CA GLY A 134 -5.58 -7.49 -3.26
C GLY A 134 -5.16 -6.71 -2.01
N VAL A 135 -4.65 -7.45 -1.03
CA VAL A 135 -4.10 -6.94 0.24
C VAL A 135 -2.65 -6.50 0.04
N HIS A 136 -2.18 -5.51 0.81
CA HIS A 136 -0.76 -5.16 0.91
C HIS A 136 -0.06 -6.16 1.84
N LEU A 137 0.63 -7.15 1.29
CA LEU A 137 1.19 -8.26 2.08
C LEU A 137 2.28 -7.76 3.04
N LEU A 138 3.16 -6.89 2.55
CA LEU A 138 4.33 -6.36 3.26
C LEU A 138 4.01 -5.13 4.12
N THR A 139 2.75 -4.92 4.51
CA THR A 139 2.38 -3.78 5.34
C THR A 139 3.14 -3.80 6.67
N GLY A 140 3.96 -2.76 6.88
CA GLY A 140 4.77 -2.60 8.09
C GLY A 140 6.19 -3.15 7.98
N LEU A 141 6.50 -3.93 6.92
CA LEU A 141 7.78 -4.62 6.74
C LEU A 141 8.74 -3.89 5.79
N VAL A 142 8.28 -2.93 5.00
CA VAL A 142 9.09 -2.26 3.96
C VAL A 142 9.73 -0.97 4.48
N PHE A 143 11.04 -0.84 4.30
CA PHE A 143 11.85 0.30 4.71
C PHE A 143 12.77 0.77 3.57
N SER A 144 13.11 2.06 3.57
CA SER A 144 14.23 2.61 2.79
C SER A 144 15.56 2.22 3.45
N ARG A 145 16.66 2.28 2.70
CA ARG A 145 18.03 2.29 3.25
C ARG A 145 18.20 3.26 4.43
N ASP A 146 17.57 4.43 4.36
CA ASP A 146 17.64 5.48 5.39
C ASP A 146 16.81 5.17 6.65
N GLY A 147 16.16 3.99 6.71
CA GLY A 147 15.30 3.59 7.82
C GLY A 147 13.87 4.14 7.76
N ASP A 148 13.53 4.93 6.73
CA ASP A 148 12.16 5.41 6.53
C ASP A 148 11.21 4.27 6.17
N GLN A 149 10.13 4.09 6.93
CA GLN A 149 9.11 3.08 6.64
C GLN A 149 8.23 3.50 5.45
N LEU A 150 8.01 2.59 4.50
CA LEU A 150 7.10 2.81 3.38
C LEU A 150 5.69 2.34 3.74
N GLY A 151 4.72 3.25 3.63
CA GLY A 151 3.32 3.00 3.95
C GLY A 151 2.52 2.51 2.74
N PRO A 152 1.50 1.65 2.94
CA PRO A 152 0.61 1.22 1.87
C PRO A 152 -0.29 2.37 1.41
N THR A 153 -0.37 2.57 0.10
CA THR A 153 -1.21 3.59 -0.55
C THR A 153 -1.86 3.01 -1.80
N HIS A 154 -2.91 3.66 -2.28
CA HIS A 154 -3.55 3.28 -3.53
C HIS A 154 -3.99 4.51 -4.32
N ALA A 155 -4.05 4.37 -5.63
CA ALA A 155 -4.63 5.34 -6.55
C ALA A 155 -5.62 4.61 -7.46
N THR A 156 -6.73 5.26 -7.81
CA THR A 156 -7.73 4.69 -8.72
C THR A 156 -7.74 5.51 -10.00
N LYS A 157 -7.61 4.86 -11.16
CA LYS A 157 -7.70 5.50 -12.47
C LYS A 157 -8.50 4.60 -13.41
N ALA A 158 -9.52 5.17 -14.07
CA ALA A 158 -10.40 4.45 -15.01
C ALA A 158 -10.96 3.14 -14.43
N GLY A 159 -11.46 3.18 -13.19
CA GLY A 159 -12.01 2.01 -12.50
C GLY A 159 -10.96 0.99 -12.01
N ARG A 160 -9.69 1.10 -12.42
CA ARG A 160 -8.61 0.21 -11.98
C ARG A 160 -7.87 0.80 -10.77
N ARG A 161 -7.69 -0.02 -9.73
CA ARG A 161 -6.97 0.36 -8.50
C ARG A 161 -5.50 -0.08 -8.59
N TYR A 162 -4.59 0.87 -8.43
CA TYR A 162 -3.14 0.67 -8.38
C TYR A 162 -2.66 0.81 -6.93
N ARG A 163 -1.82 -0.11 -6.47
CA ARG A 163 -1.33 -0.16 -5.10
C ARG A 163 0.17 0.12 -5.05
N TYR A 164 0.60 0.89 -4.05
CA TYR A 164 1.98 1.30 -3.90
C TYR A 164 2.43 1.28 -2.44
N TYR A 165 3.70 0.99 -2.21
CA TYR A 165 4.41 1.34 -0.98
C TYR A 165 5.11 2.69 -1.21
N VAL A 166 4.81 3.67 -0.36
CA VAL A 166 5.28 5.05 -0.52
C VAL A 166 5.97 5.52 0.75
N SER A 167 7.13 6.17 0.61
CA SER A 167 7.83 6.80 1.74
C SER A 167 6.91 7.80 2.45
N ARG A 168 6.83 7.73 3.78
CA ARG A 168 5.92 8.57 4.57
C ARG A 168 6.11 10.07 4.32
N ARG A 169 7.35 10.49 4.05
CA ARG A 169 7.75 11.87 3.71
C ARG A 169 7.03 12.40 2.45
N LEU A 170 6.75 11.56 1.47
CA LEU A 170 6.00 11.94 0.26
C LEU A 170 4.49 12.13 0.49
N LEU A 171 3.94 11.68 1.62
CA LEU A 171 2.50 11.82 1.93
C LEU A 171 2.16 13.17 2.56
N THR A 172 3.13 13.78 3.24
CA THR A 172 3.06 15.16 3.71
C THR A 172 3.34 16.10 2.53
N LYS A 173 2.32 16.88 2.13
CA LYS A 173 2.29 17.78 0.95
C LYS A 173 3.47 18.77 0.77
N SER A 174 4.43 18.81 1.68
CA SER A 174 5.55 19.78 1.69
C SER A 174 6.87 19.23 1.13
N ALA A 175 6.92 17.95 0.73
CA ALA A 175 8.17 17.30 0.29
C ALA A 175 8.14 16.77 -1.16
N SER A 176 7.15 17.19 -1.96
CA SER A 176 7.07 16.79 -3.38
C SER A 176 8.21 17.35 -4.26
N ASP A 177 9.02 18.28 -3.74
CA ASP A 177 10.05 18.99 -4.51
C ASP A 177 11.46 18.39 -4.44
N ARG A 178 11.73 17.39 -3.58
CA ARG A 178 13.11 16.92 -3.36
C ARG A 178 13.48 15.56 -3.95
N GLY A 179 12.64 14.90 -4.75
CA GLY A 179 13.01 13.64 -5.42
C GLY A 179 13.44 12.44 -4.53
N GLU A 180 13.55 12.63 -3.22
CA GLU A 180 14.08 11.69 -2.21
C GLU A 180 12.94 10.87 -1.58
N GLY A 181 12.15 10.20 -2.40
CA GLY A 181 11.11 9.33 -1.87
C GLY A 181 10.77 8.18 -2.79
N TRP A 182 10.54 7.03 -2.18
CA TRP A 182 10.20 5.81 -2.88
C TRP A 182 8.71 5.74 -3.16
N ARG A 183 8.37 5.32 -4.38
CA ARG A 183 7.03 4.89 -4.76
C ARG A 183 7.15 3.59 -5.54
N ILE A 184 6.81 2.49 -4.89
CA ILE A 184 7.06 1.14 -5.41
C ILE A 184 5.72 0.45 -5.65
N PRO A 185 5.46 -0.18 -6.81
CA PRO A 185 4.27 -0.98 -7.03
C PRO A 185 4.17 -2.12 -6.02
N ALA A 186 3.08 -2.18 -5.28
CA ALA A 186 2.93 -3.15 -4.20
C ALA A 186 2.88 -4.58 -4.72
N SER A 187 2.20 -4.84 -5.84
CA SER A 187 2.12 -6.20 -6.41
C SER A 187 3.49 -6.73 -6.82
N GLN A 188 4.32 -5.91 -7.47
CA GLN A 188 5.64 -6.34 -7.93
C GLN A 188 6.57 -6.62 -6.75
N LEU A 189 6.54 -5.79 -5.70
CA LEU A 189 7.36 -6.01 -4.51
C LEU A 189 6.85 -7.22 -3.71
N ASP A 190 5.53 -7.35 -3.53
CA ASP A 190 4.92 -8.48 -2.81
C ASP A 190 5.23 -9.81 -3.52
N ASP A 191 5.10 -9.87 -4.85
CA ASP A 191 5.39 -11.07 -5.64
C ASP A 191 6.88 -11.41 -5.62
N LEU A 192 7.76 -10.40 -5.75
CA LEU A 192 9.21 -10.58 -5.64
C LEU A 192 9.61 -11.20 -4.30
N VAL A 193 9.17 -10.60 -3.20
CA VAL A 193 9.53 -11.09 -1.85
C VAL A 193 8.99 -12.49 -1.64
N CYS A 194 7.75 -12.78 -2.08
CA CYS A 194 7.21 -14.13 -2.02
C CYS A 194 8.01 -15.13 -2.86
N GLU A 195 8.45 -14.77 -4.07
CA GLU A 195 9.22 -15.66 -4.95
C GLU A 195 10.58 -16.01 -4.34
N TYR A 196 11.34 -15.00 -3.89
CA TYR A 196 12.66 -15.22 -3.30
C TYR A 196 12.58 -15.95 -1.96
N LEU A 197 11.59 -15.63 -1.13
CA LEU A 197 11.36 -16.37 0.11
C LEU A 197 10.96 -17.83 -0.17
N HIS A 198 10.12 -18.07 -1.17
CA HIS A 198 9.77 -19.44 -1.58
C HIS A 198 10.99 -20.21 -2.09
N LYS A 199 11.86 -19.58 -2.89
CA LYS A 199 13.12 -20.19 -3.36
C LYS A 199 14.03 -20.56 -2.18
N PHE A 200 14.22 -19.63 -1.25
CA PHE A 200 15.01 -19.83 -0.04
C PHE A 200 14.48 -20.99 0.81
N LEU A 201 13.17 -21.02 1.09
CA LEU A 201 12.55 -22.07 1.89
C LEU A 201 12.64 -23.47 1.26
N ASN A 202 12.85 -23.57 -0.05
CA ASN A 202 13.07 -24.84 -0.75
C ASN A 202 14.54 -25.16 -1.01
N SER A 203 15.46 -24.27 -0.65
CA SER A 203 16.89 -24.45 -0.87
C SER A 203 17.52 -25.08 0.36
N ARG A 204 17.87 -26.37 0.26
CA ARG A 204 18.57 -27.06 1.35
C ARG A 204 19.94 -26.43 1.63
N VAL A 205 20.62 -25.93 0.60
CA VAL A 205 21.93 -25.29 0.73
C VAL A 205 21.80 -24.01 1.54
N ASP A 206 20.87 -23.12 1.18
CA ASP A 206 20.69 -21.85 1.88
C ASP A 206 20.23 -22.06 3.33
N LEU A 207 19.37 -23.07 3.56
CA LEU A 207 18.92 -23.42 4.91
C LEU A 207 20.04 -24.00 5.78
N ILE A 208 20.94 -24.82 5.22
CA ILE A 208 22.14 -25.32 5.94
C ILE A 208 23.10 -24.16 6.21
N GLU A 209 23.33 -23.28 5.23
CA GLU A 209 24.21 -22.13 5.40
C GLU A 209 23.68 -21.18 6.48
N MET A 210 22.37 -20.91 6.46
CA MET A 210 21.67 -20.12 7.49
C MET A 210 21.76 -20.75 8.88
N SER A 211 21.76 -22.08 8.97
CA SER A 211 21.69 -22.82 10.23
C SER A 211 23.02 -23.36 10.74
N ARG A 212 24.12 -23.04 10.04
CA ARG A 212 25.46 -23.58 10.30
C ARG A 212 25.91 -23.43 11.76
N ASP A 213 25.58 -22.31 12.38
CA ASP A 213 26.09 -21.94 13.70
C ASP A 213 25.26 -22.52 14.86
N TRP A 214 24.03 -22.99 14.60
CA TRP A 214 23.07 -23.36 15.65
C TRP A 214 22.32 -24.68 15.42
N LEU A 215 22.46 -25.34 14.26
CA LEU A 215 21.72 -26.57 13.91
C LEU A 215 22.63 -27.62 13.24
N LEU A 216 23.52 -28.22 14.03
CA LEU A 216 24.55 -29.15 13.52
C LEU A 216 24.08 -30.62 13.42
N ASP A 217 22.92 -30.98 13.98
CA ASP A 217 22.43 -32.36 14.00
C ASP A 217 21.45 -32.67 12.86
N THR A 218 21.55 -33.89 12.32
CA THR A 218 20.73 -34.36 11.21
C THR A 218 19.22 -34.37 11.52
N ALA A 219 18.84 -34.58 12.79
CA ALA A 219 17.44 -34.63 13.18
C ALA A 219 16.79 -33.25 13.08
N ASN A 220 17.42 -32.21 13.64
CA ASN A 220 16.92 -30.85 13.52
C ASN A 220 16.97 -30.32 12.08
N LEU A 221 18.01 -30.66 11.30
CA LEU A 221 18.06 -30.30 9.87
C LEU A 221 16.87 -30.88 9.09
N ASN A 222 16.49 -32.14 9.35
CA ASN A 222 15.33 -32.74 8.70
C ASN A 222 14.00 -32.06 9.13
N ARG A 223 13.85 -31.71 10.41
CA ARG A 223 12.69 -30.94 10.90
C ARG A 223 12.62 -29.56 10.24
N LEU A 224 13.76 -28.87 10.14
CA LEU A 224 13.89 -27.58 9.46
C LEU A 224 13.46 -27.67 8.00
N PHE A 225 13.94 -28.66 7.24
CA PHE A 225 13.57 -28.82 5.83
C PHE A 225 12.07 -29.12 5.65
N ALA A 226 11.51 -30.02 6.45
CA ALA A 226 10.09 -30.34 6.38
C ALA A 226 9.22 -29.11 6.70
N GLY A 227 9.63 -28.36 7.72
CA GLY A 227 8.99 -27.12 8.13
C GLY A 227 9.06 -25.99 7.10
N ALA A 228 10.24 -25.78 6.54
CA ALA A 228 10.45 -24.77 5.51
C ALA A 228 9.63 -25.08 4.25
N ALA A 229 9.54 -26.36 3.85
CA ALA A 229 8.69 -26.80 2.74
C ALA A 229 7.20 -26.51 3.02
N ALA A 230 6.71 -26.82 4.22
CA ALA A 230 5.32 -26.52 4.59
C ALA A 230 5.02 -25.01 4.54
N LEU A 231 5.94 -24.17 5.00
CA LEU A 231 5.81 -22.71 4.93
C LEU A 231 5.88 -22.19 3.49
N ALA A 232 6.67 -22.83 2.63
CA ALA A 232 6.71 -22.49 1.20
C ALA A 232 5.37 -22.80 0.52
N ASP A 233 4.72 -23.90 0.88
CA ASP A 233 3.39 -24.25 0.38
C ASP A 233 2.31 -23.28 0.89
N GLU A 234 2.36 -22.89 2.16
CA GLU A 234 1.49 -21.83 2.71
C GLU A 234 1.71 -20.48 2.00
N LEU A 235 2.94 -20.15 1.61
CA LEU A 235 3.26 -18.93 0.89
C LEU A 235 2.71 -18.94 -0.55
N LYS A 236 2.53 -20.12 -1.14
CA LYS A 236 1.86 -20.32 -2.44
C LYS A 236 0.33 -20.36 -2.34
N ALA A 237 -0.23 -20.52 -1.15
CA ALA A 237 -1.68 -20.60 -0.97
C ALA A 237 -2.39 -19.35 -1.52
N THR A 238 -3.59 -19.55 -2.07
CA THR A 238 -4.40 -18.49 -2.70
C THR A 238 -4.84 -17.41 -1.70
N SER A 239 -4.88 -17.71 -0.40
CA SER A 239 -5.34 -16.79 0.64
C SER A 239 -4.29 -15.70 0.94
N PRO A 240 -4.59 -14.41 0.72
CA PRO A 240 -3.68 -13.32 1.06
C PRO A 240 -3.37 -13.23 2.56
N ALA A 241 -4.31 -13.65 3.41
CA ALA A 241 -4.14 -13.65 4.87
C ALA A 241 -3.11 -14.69 5.31
N ALA A 242 -3.15 -15.89 4.72
CA ALA A 242 -2.17 -16.95 4.99
C ALA A 242 -0.76 -16.49 4.57
N ARG A 243 -0.61 -15.95 3.34
CA ARG A 243 0.65 -15.38 2.85
C ARG A 243 1.18 -14.29 3.77
N GLN A 244 0.32 -13.38 4.22
CA GLN A 244 0.71 -12.31 5.13
C GLN A 244 1.13 -12.83 6.51
N ALA A 245 0.48 -13.88 7.03
CA ALA A 245 0.85 -14.49 8.30
C ALA A 245 2.25 -15.10 8.24
N VAL A 246 2.57 -15.84 7.16
CA VAL A 246 3.92 -16.39 6.93
C VAL A 246 4.95 -15.26 6.84
N LEU A 247 4.68 -14.22 6.04
CA LEU A 247 5.60 -13.09 5.87
C LEU A 247 5.88 -12.37 7.20
N ARG A 248 4.86 -12.12 8.04
CA ARG A 248 5.05 -11.47 9.34
C ARG A 248 5.84 -12.31 10.34
N ARG A 249 5.81 -13.63 10.20
CA ARG A 249 6.55 -14.56 11.06
C ARG A 249 8.01 -14.65 10.66
N LEU A 250 8.29 -14.71 9.36
CA LEU A 250 9.63 -14.98 8.85
C LEU A 250 10.42 -13.72 8.48
N VAL A 251 9.77 -12.66 8.00
CA VAL A 251 10.46 -11.47 7.50
C VAL A 251 10.52 -10.41 8.60
N GLN A 252 11.74 -10.07 9.03
CA GLN A 252 11.95 -8.96 9.95
C GLN A 252 11.71 -7.63 9.24
N ARG A 253 12.39 -7.41 8.11
CA ARG A 253 12.36 -6.18 7.31
C ARG A 253 12.71 -6.45 5.86
N VAL A 254 12.14 -5.66 4.97
CA VAL A 254 12.50 -5.57 3.55
C VAL A 254 13.07 -4.16 3.32
N ILE A 255 14.36 -4.08 3.02
CA ILE A 255 15.07 -2.82 2.78
C ILE A 255 15.17 -2.61 1.28
N VAL A 256 14.67 -1.47 0.82
CA VAL A 256 14.76 -1.05 -0.58
C VAL A 256 15.89 -0.03 -0.71
N ASP A 257 16.89 -0.36 -1.52
CA ASP A 257 17.95 0.56 -1.95
C ASP A 257 17.83 0.87 -3.46
N ARG A 258 18.79 1.58 -4.06
CA ARG A 258 18.78 1.90 -5.51
C ARG A 258 18.99 0.68 -6.40
N ASP A 259 19.85 -0.23 -5.96
CA ASP A 259 20.37 -1.32 -6.80
C ASP A 259 20.07 -2.72 -6.21
N ALA A 260 19.63 -2.80 -4.95
CA ALA A 260 19.33 -4.07 -4.28
C ALA A 260 18.13 -3.97 -3.31
N ILE A 261 17.29 -5.01 -3.28
CA ILE A 261 16.31 -5.24 -2.23
C ILE A 261 16.89 -6.28 -1.28
N SER A 262 17.02 -5.92 -0.01
CA SER A 262 17.50 -6.84 1.02
C SER A 262 16.32 -7.33 1.85
N ILE A 263 16.16 -8.65 1.93
CA ILE A 263 15.10 -9.31 2.71
C ILE A 263 15.75 -9.94 3.94
N ALA A 264 15.53 -9.36 5.11
CA ALA A 264 16.03 -9.90 6.38
C ALA A 264 15.04 -10.91 6.96
N ILE A 265 15.48 -12.16 7.09
CA ILE A 265 14.70 -13.31 7.52
C ILE A 265 15.09 -13.69 8.95
N LEU A 266 14.12 -13.90 9.83
CA LEU A 266 14.32 -14.35 11.21
C LEU A 266 14.55 -15.87 11.23
N CYS A 267 15.82 -16.27 11.38
CA CYS A 267 16.25 -17.67 11.32
C CYS A 267 15.81 -18.45 12.55
N GLY A 268 15.93 -17.85 13.74
CA GLY A 268 15.49 -18.46 14.99
C GLY A 268 13.99 -18.75 15.03
N ALA A 269 13.17 -17.87 14.43
CA ALA A 269 11.73 -18.09 14.31
C ALA A 269 11.39 -19.31 13.45
N LEU A 270 12.17 -19.56 12.39
CA LEU A 270 12.02 -20.75 11.54
C LEU A 270 12.43 -22.03 12.29
N ALA A 271 13.47 -21.98 13.11
CA ALA A 271 13.98 -23.13 13.88
C ALA A 271 13.00 -23.59 14.97
N VAL A 272 12.64 -22.66 15.88
CA VAL A 272 11.78 -22.91 17.04
C VAL A 272 10.44 -23.48 16.61
N GLN A 273 9.89 -22.93 15.54
CA GLN A 273 8.55 -23.29 15.08
C GLN A 273 8.46 -24.69 14.48
N ASN A 274 9.57 -25.24 14.03
CA ASN A 274 9.65 -26.58 13.48
C ASN A 274 10.11 -27.61 14.52
N GLY A 275 10.10 -27.25 15.80
CA GLY A 275 10.45 -28.14 16.90
C GLY A 275 11.91 -28.59 16.84
N CYS A 276 12.80 -27.72 16.34
CA CYS A 276 14.23 -27.96 16.46
C CYS A 276 14.61 -27.79 17.93
N ASP A 277 15.42 -28.71 18.48
CA ASP A 277 15.96 -28.57 19.83
C ASP A 277 17.04 -27.49 19.81
N VAL A 278 16.66 -26.28 20.21
CA VAL A 278 17.52 -25.09 20.21
C VAL A 278 18.04 -24.76 21.61
N ASP A 279 18.47 -25.81 22.34
CA ASP A 279 19.00 -25.76 23.71
C ASP A 279 20.26 -24.87 23.88
N GLN A 280 20.76 -24.26 22.80
CA GLN A 280 21.90 -23.33 22.78
C GLN A 280 21.62 -21.98 22.10
N ILE A 281 20.36 -21.64 21.80
CA ILE A 281 20.04 -20.28 21.33
C ILE A 281 19.94 -19.39 22.58
N ASP A 282 21.02 -18.65 22.87
CA ASP A 282 20.97 -17.54 23.82
C ASP A 282 19.83 -16.58 23.41
N ALA A 283 19.19 -15.89 24.36
CA ALA A 283 18.09 -14.97 24.07
C ALA A 283 18.43 -13.86 23.03
N THR A 284 19.73 -13.67 22.76
CA THR A 284 20.30 -12.80 21.73
C THR A 284 20.20 -13.38 20.31
N ASP A 285 20.24 -14.70 20.15
CA ASP A 285 20.26 -15.41 18.86
C ASP A 285 18.84 -15.71 18.30
N ALA A 286 17.80 -15.46 19.09
CA ALA A 286 16.42 -15.38 18.59
C ALA A 286 16.24 -14.25 17.55
N VAL A 287 17.21 -13.32 17.47
CA VAL A 287 17.26 -12.19 16.53
C VAL A 287 18.21 -12.47 15.35
N THR A 288 18.78 -13.66 15.23
CA THR A 288 19.68 -13.99 14.12
C THR A 288 18.94 -13.84 12.79
N THR A 289 19.41 -12.91 11.96
CA THR A 289 18.82 -12.62 10.66
C THR A 289 19.72 -13.06 9.52
N HIS A 290 19.17 -13.83 8.59
CA HIS A 290 19.80 -14.09 7.30
C HIS A 290 19.24 -13.13 6.26
N THR A 291 20.12 -12.50 5.49
CA THR A 291 19.73 -11.48 4.51
C THR A 291 19.86 -12.01 3.10
N ILE A 292 18.74 -12.08 2.38
CA ILE A 292 18.75 -12.33 0.93
C ILE A 292 18.86 -10.99 0.22
N SER A 293 19.92 -10.81 -0.58
CA SER A 293 20.07 -9.63 -1.43
C SER A 293 19.62 -9.94 -2.86
N VAL A 294 18.66 -9.16 -3.34
CA VAL A 294 18.08 -9.28 -4.67
C VAL A 294 18.48 -8.07 -5.51
N PRO A 295 19.36 -8.21 -6.53
CA PRO A 295 19.72 -7.10 -7.39
C PRO A 295 18.51 -6.67 -8.23
N PHE A 296 18.21 -5.38 -8.21
CA PHE A 296 17.07 -4.83 -8.93
C PHE A 296 17.35 -3.39 -9.37
N ALA A 297 16.64 -2.94 -10.40
CA ALA A 297 16.67 -1.57 -10.87
C ALA A 297 15.24 -1.01 -10.89
N LEU A 298 15.01 0.12 -10.23
CA LEU A 298 13.75 0.87 -10.39
C LEU A 298 13.83 1.71 -11.65
N LYS A 299 13.07 1.31 -12.69
CA LYS A 299 12.98 2.07 -13.94
C LYS A 299 11.59 2.70 -14.10
N ARG A 300 11.55 3.93 -14.59
CA ARG A 300 10.29 4.64 -14.86
C ARG A 300 9.75 4.26 -16.24
N ARG A 301 8.49 3.83 -16.30
CA ARG A 301 7.74 3.60 -17.55
C ARG A 301 6.69 4.70 -17.68
N GLY A 302 7.06 5.81 -18.31
CA GLY A 302 6.23 7.03 -18.33
C GLY A 302 6.10 7.64 -16.94
N VAL A 303 4.86 7.82 -16.44
CA VAL A 303 4.57 8.35 -15.09
C VAL A 303 4.64 7.26 -14.00
N GLU A 304 4.65 5.98 -14.39
CA GLU A 304 4.62 4.85 -13.47
C GLU A 304 6.05 4.35 -13.15
N THR A 305 6.34 4.09 -11.89
CA THR A 305 7.61 3.45 -11.47
C THR A 305 7.43 1.94 -11.52
N ARG A 306 8.31 1.20 -12.20
CA ARG A 306 8.32 -0.27 -12.19
C ARG A 306 9.61 -0.79 -11.56
N LEU A 307 9.47 -1.90 -10.84
CA LEU A 307 10.54 -2.69 -10.27
C LEU A 307 11.01 -3.66 -11.36
N VAL A 308 12.26 -3.51 -11.82
CA VAL A 308 12.86 -4.38 -12.83
C VAL A 308 13.92 -5.23 -12.15
N ILE A 309 13.73 -6.54 -12.14
CA ILE A 309 14.72 -7.49 -11.60
C ILE A 309 15.72 -7.77 -12.72
N ALA A 310 17.02 -7.79 -12.40
CA ALA A 310 18.08 -7.99 -13.39
C ALA A 310 17.99 -9.38 -14.07
N ASP A 311 17.49 -10.40 -13.36
CA ASP A 311 17.65 -11.81 -13.75
C ASP A 311 16.37 -12.68 -13.67
N ALA A 312 15.19 -12.08 -13.45
CA ALA A 312 13.94 -12.84 -13.47
C ALA A 312 13.43 -13.05 -14.89
N ALA A 313 12.97 -14.26 -15.20
CA ALA A 313 12.20 -14.56 -16.42
C ALA A 313 10.99 -13.60 -16.49
N ARG A 314 11.10 -12.60 -17.36
CA ARG A 314 10.13 -11.51 -17.43
C ARG A 314 8.79 -12.03 -17.95
N ILE A 315 7.71 -11.71 -17.25
CA ILE A 315 6.34 -12.00 -17.73
C ILE A 315 6.11 -11.16 -19.00
N PRO A 316 5.78 -11.79 -20.14
CA PRO A 316 5.51 -11.07 -21.38
C PRO A 316 4.38 -10.04 -21.21
N ASP A 317 4.58 -8.81 -21.73
CA ASP A 317 3.58 -7.74 -21.61
C ASP A 317 2.38 -8.06 -22.52
N PRO A 318 1.18 -8.33 -21.97
CA PRO A 318 0.02 -8.74 -22.78
C PRO A 318 -0.47 -7.64 -23.72
N GLY A 319 -0.17 -6.37 -23.43
CA GLY A 319 -0.49 -5.24 -24.28
C GLY A 319 0.41 -5.18 -25.51
N LEU A 320 1.71 -5.40 -25.34
CA LEU A 320 2.66 -5.49 -26.45
C LEU A 320 2.35 -6.68 -27.35
N ILE A 321 2.08 -7.85 -26.76
CA ILE A 321 1.70 -9.06 -27.50
C ILE A 321 0.43 -8.80 -28.32
N ARG A 322 -0.60 -8.23 -27.69
CA ARG A 322 -1.87 -7.95 -28.35
C ARG A 322 -1.73 -6.92 -29.47
N LEU A 323 -0.85 -5.94 -29.31
CA LEU A 323 -0.55 -4.96 -30.34
C LEU A 323 0.07 -5.61 -31.59
N ILE A 324 1.10 -6.47 -31.40
CA ILE A 324 1.76 -7.22 -32.49
C ILE A 324 0.78 -8.21 -33.14
N ALA A 325 0.02 -8.96 -32.33
CA ALA A 325 -0.96 -9.89 -32.87
C ALA A 325 -2.01 -9.19 -33.73
N ARG A 326 -2.57 -8.05 -33.26
CA ARG A 326 -3.54 -7.28 -34.03
C ARG A 326 -2.93 -6.71 -35.31
N SER A 327 -1.67 -6.24 -35.30
CA SER A 327 -1.05 -5.74 -36.54
C SER A 327 -0.96 -6.81 -37.62
N HIS A 328 -0.61 -8.05 -37.26
CA HIS A 328 -0.58 -9.16 -38.22
C HIS A 328 -1.98 -9.56 -38.69
N ILE A 329 -2.97 -9.64 -37.79
CA ILE A 329 -4.36 -9.93 -38.16
C ILE A 329 -4.89 -8.89 -39.17
N TYR A 330 -4.61 -7.61 -38.93
CA TYR A 330 -5.06 -6.54 -39.81
C TYR A 330 -4.33 -6.54 -41.14
N MET A 331 -3.03 -6.87 -41.16
CA MET A 331 -2.32 -7.05 -42.42
C MET A 331 -2.93 -8.19 -43.23
N CYS A 332 -3.17 -9.35 -42.61
CA CYS A 332 -3.82 -10.47 -43.29
C CYS A 332 -5.20 -10.09 -43.86
N ALA A 333 -6.04 -9.39 -43.09
CA ALA A 333 -7.36 -8.95 -43.54
C ALA A 333 -7.32 -7.97 -44.72
N LEU A 334 -6.21 -7.24 -44.91
CA LEU A 334 -6.02 -6.34 -46.06
C LEU A 334 -5.40 -7.06 -47.26
N THR A 335 -4.78 -8.22 -47.06
CA THR A 335 -4.07 -8.97 -48.09
C THR A 335 -4.72 -10.33 -48.43
N ASP A 336 -5.89 -10.64 -47.89
CA ASP A 336 -6.61 -11.91 -48.09
C ASP A 336 -7.34 -12.01 -49.45
N GLY A 337 -7.24 -10.97 -50.30
CA GLY A 337 -7.90 -10.90 -51.59
C GLY A 337 -9.37 -10.48 -51.54
N SER A 338 -9.92 -10.16 -50.37
CA SER A 338 -11.31 -9.68 -50.21
C SER A 338 -11.54 -8.27 -50.77
N GLY A 339 -10.47 -7.50 -51.03
CA GLY A 339 -10.54 -6.10 -51.43
C GLY A 339 -10.86 -5.15 -50.28
N THR A 340 -10.84 -5.62 -49.02
CA THR A 340 -11.08 -4.78 -47.84
C THR A 340 -10.11 -3.61 -47.80
N THR A 341 -10.64 -2.39 -47.71
CA THR A 341 -9.82 -1.18 -47.60
C THR A 341 -9.43 -0.86 -46.16
N ILE A 342 -8.36 -0.09 -45.99
CA ILE A 342 -7.91 0.43 -44.68
C ILE A 342 -9.05 1.17 -43.95
N ALA A 343 -9.86 1.95 -44.69
CA ALA A 343 -10.95 2.73 -44.10
C ALA A 343 -12.12 1.84 -43.62
N GLU A 344 -12.45 0.79 -44.36
CA GLU A 344 -13.47 -0.19 -43.96
C GLU A 344 -13.03 -0.99 -42.75
N LEU A 345 -11.78 -1.44 -42.75
CA LEU A 345 -11.22 -2.18 -41.61
C LEU A 345 -11.14 -1.29 -40.35
N ALA A 346 -10.71 -0.04 -40.49
CA ALA A 346 -10.67 0.91 -39.37
C ALA A 346 -12.08 1.15 -38.78
N ARG A 347 -13.10 1.31 -39.63
CA ARG A 347 -14.49 1.47 -39.21
C ARG A 347 -15.03 0.22 -38.49
N ARG A 348 -14.74 -0.97 -39.04
CA ARG A 348 -15.15 -2.26 -38.43
C ARG A 348 -14.56 -2.45 -37.05
N GLU A 349 -13.29 -2.09 -36.88
CA GLU A 349 -12.53 -2.28 -35.65
C GLU A 349 -12.64 -1.08 -34.67
N GLN A 350 -13.41 -0.06 -35.04
CA GLN A 350 -13.59 1.19 -34.27
C GLN A 350 -12.27 1.90 -33.96
N LEU A 351 -11.38 1.96 -34.95
CA LEU A 351 -10.07 2.61 -34.87
C LEU A 351 -10.01 3.82 -35.81
N ASP A 352 -9.16 4.78 -35.48
CA ASP A 352 -8.77 5.82 -36.43
C ASP A 352 -7.89 5.24 -37.54
N VAL A 353 -8.02 5.76 -38.76
CA VAL A 353 -7.22 5.33 -39.93
C VAL A 353 -5.71 5.50 -39.66
N SER A 354 -5.31 6.55 -38.96
CA SER A 354 -3.93 6.82 -38.58
C SER A 354 -3.40 5.77 -37.60
N ASP A 355 -4.21 5.37 -36.61
CA ASP A 355 -3.82 4.34 -35.65
C ASP A 355 -3.72 2.97 -36.31
N LEU A 356 -4.66 2.61 -37.19
CA LEU A 356 -4.56 1.37 -37.96
C LEU A 356 -3.30 1.38 -38.83
N SER A 357 -3.01 2.49 -39.51
CA SER A 357 -1.81 2.65 -40.35
C SER A 357 -0.52 2.51 -39.54
N ARG A 358 -0.47 3.05 -38.31
CA ARG A 358 0.67 2.87 -37.40
C ARG A 358 0.83 1.42 -36.96
N MET A 359 -0.28 0.74 -36.66
CA MET A 359 -0.25 -0.68 -36.28
C MET A 359 0.30 -1.55 -37.42
N LEU A 360 -0.10 -1.33 -38.66
CA LEU A 360 0.38 -2.11 -39.80
C LEU A 360 1.90 -2.09 -39.95
N LYS A 361 2.55 -0.97 -39.62
CA LYS A 361 4.02 -0.86 -39.65
C LYS A 361 4.71 -1.85 -38.71
N LEU A 362 4.04 -2.27 -37.63
CA LEU A 362 4.60 -3.20 -36.66
C LEU A 362 4.74 -4.63 -37.21
N THR A 363 4.11 -4.94 -38.34
CA THR A 363 4.34 -6.23 -39.03
C THR A 363 5.74 -6.36 -39.63
N TYR A 364 6.45 -5.23 -39.79
CA TYR A 364 7.82 -5.17 -40.29
C TYR A 364 8.88 -5.13 -39.17
N LEU A 365 8.48 -5.38 -37.92
CA LEU A 365 9.42 -5.49 -36.81
C LEU A 365 10.41 -6.62 -37.04
N ALA A 366 11.66 -6.41 -36.64
CA ALA A 366 12.70 -7.42 -36.68
C ALA A 366 12.24 -8.69 -35.91
N PRO A 367 12.44 -9.90 -36.47
CA PRO A 367 12.05 -11.14 -35.81
C PRO A 367 12.60 -11.29 -34.38
N ALA A 368 13.84 -10.81 -34.14
CA ALA A 368 14.47 -10.81 -32.83
C ALA A 368 13.71 -9.95 -31.80
N ILE A 369 13.13 -8.82 -32.22
CA ILE A 369 12.32 -7.93 -31.36
C ILE A 369 11.00 -8.63 -31.01
N VAL A 370 10.34 -9.24 -31.99
CA VAL A 370 9.10 -9.99 -31.78
C VAL A 370 9.35 -11.16 -30.81
N GLU A 371 10.40 -11.94 -31.03
CA GLU A 371 10.79 -13.05 -30.16
C GLU A 371 11.11 -12.58 -28.74
N ALA A 372 11.85 -11.48 -28.59
CA ALA A 372 12.15 -10.90 -27.30
C ALA A 372 10.89 -10.39 -26.58
N ILE A 373 9.93 -9.77 -27.28
CA ILE A 373 8.64 -9.36 -26.70
C ILE A 373 7.85 -10.58 -26.23
N LEU A 374 7.73 -11.62 -27.07
CA LEU A 374 7.01 -12.85 -26.76
C LEU A 374 7.64 -13.61 -25.59
N ARG A 375 8.97 -13.58 -25.44
CA ARG A 375 9.70 -14.15 -24.30
C ARG A 375 9.80 -13.21 -23.09
N GLY A 376 9.16 -12.04 -23.14
CA GLY A 376 9.20 -11.05 -22.08
C GLY A 376 10.51 -10.29 -21.93
N LYS A 377 11.52 -10.56 -22.76
CA LYS A 377 12.84 -9.89 -22.78
C LYS A 377 12.82 -8.45 -23.34
N HIS A 378 11.65 -7.88 -23.59
CA HIS A 378 11.52 -6.50 -24.04
C HIS A 378 12.09 -5.47 -23.05
N PRO A 379 12.54 -4.30 -23.52
CA PRO A 379 12.98 -3.21 -22.67
C PRO A 379 11.86 -2.76 -21.73
N PRO A 380 12.16 -2.53 -20.43
CA PRO A 380 11.13 -2.27 -19.42
C PRO A 380 10.39 -0.94 -19.64
N GLU A 381 11.02 -0.01 -20.34
CA GLU A 381 10.45 1.29 -20.68
C GLU A 381 9.48 1.19 -21.84
N LEU A 382 9.58 0.15 -22.69
CA LEU A 382 8.78 0.01 -23.89
C LEU A 382 7.31 -0.24 -23.56
N THR A 383 6.46 0.71 -23.96
CA THR A 383 5.01 0.64 -23.87
C THR A 383 4.39 0.36 -25.24
N PRO A 384 3.17 -0.23 -25.32
CA PRO A 384 2.42 -0.31 -26.58
C PRO A 384 2.26 1.05 -27.26
N HIS A 385 2.05 2.10 -26.47
CA HIS A 385 1.92 3.46 -27.00
C HIS A 385 3.24 3.99 -27.61
N GLN A 386 4.39 3.76 -26.98
CA GLN A 386 5.69 4.13 -27.57
C GLN A 386 6.01 3.29 -28.80
N LEU A 387 5.75 1.99 -28.78
CA LEU A 387 5.96 1.14 -29.95
C LEU A 387 5.08 1.60 -31.13
N MET A 388 3.82 1.93 -30.87
CA MET A 388 2.87 2.43 -31.88
C MET A 388 3.21 3.84 -32.39
N ARG A 389 3.92 4.66 -31.58
CA ARG A 389 4.34 6.02 -31.93
C ARG A 389 5.83 6.14 -32.26
N ALA A 390 6.55 5.03 -32.43
CA ALA A 390 7.90 5.06 -33.00
C ALA A 390 7.74 5.48 -34.47
N SER A 391 7.74 6.80 -34.71
CA SER A 391 7.24 7.42 -35.94
C SER A 391 8.02 7.00 -37.19
N GLU A 392 9.25 6.51 -37.00
CA GLU A 392 10.14 6.04 -38.04
C GLU A 392 10.80 4.76 -37.54
N LEU A 393 10.15 3.61 -37.75
CA LEU A 393 10.80 2.32 -37.67
C LEU A 393 11.62 2.14 -38.95
N PRO A 394 12.97 2.13 -38.87
CA PRO A 394 13.82 1.89 -40.03
C PRO A 394 13.46 0.55 -40.67
N LEU A 395 13.59 0.44 -41.98
CA LEU A 395 13.43 -0.86 -42.65
C LEU A 395 14.55 -1.83 -42.28
N ASP A 396 15.71 -1.30 -41.85
CA ASP A 396 16.83 -2.08 -41.35
C ASP A 396 16.56 -2.61 -39.93
N TRP A 397 16.51 -3.93 -39.81
CA TRP A 397 16.28 -4.63 -38.55
C TRP A 397 17.35 -4.39 -37.48
N GLN A 398 18.63 -4.20 -37.84
CA GLN A 398 19.68 -3.91 -36.86
C GLN A 398 19.45 -2.52 -36.23
N HIS A 399 19.07 -1.54 -37.06
CA HIS A 399 18.70 -0.23 -36.56
C HIS A 399 17.44 -0.25 -35.70
N GLN A 400 16.43 -1.07 -36.04
CA GLN A 400 15.26 -1.24 -35.19
C GLN A 400 15.63 -1.77 -33.79
N VAL A 401 16.51 -2.78 -33.72
CA VAL A 401 16.98 -3.36 -32.46
C VAL A 401 17.66 -2.30 -31.61
N HIS A 402 18.58 -1.53 -32.20
CA HIS A 402 19.29 -0.46 -31.51
C HIS A 402 18.35 0.67 -31.02
N GLN A 403 17.46 1.16 -31.90
CA GLN A 403 16.56 2.27 -31.59
C GLN A 403 15.54 1.92 -30.50
N LEU A 404 15.06 0.68 -30.50
CA LEU A 404 14.10 0.20 -29.49
C LEU A 404 14.78 -0.33 -28.23
N GLY A 405 16.11 -0.48 -28.22
CA GLY A 405 16.91 -0.86 -27.07
C GLY A 405 16.89 -2.36 -26.74
N PHE A 406 16.74 -3.21 -27.76
CA PHE A 406 16.68 -4.68 -27.63
C PHE A 406 18.06 -5.35 -27.64
#